data_AF-A0A936TED1-F1
#
_entry.id   AF-A0A936TED1-F1
#
_cell.length_a   1.000
_cell.length_b   1.000
_cell.length_c   1.000
_cell.angle_alpha   90.00
_cell.angle_beta   90.00
_cell.angle_gamma   90.00
#
_symmetry.space_group_name_H-M   'P 1'
#
loop_
_entity.id
_entity.type
_entity.pdbx_description
1 polymer ?
#
loop_
_entity_poly.entity_id
_entity_poly.type
_entity_poly.pdbx_seq_one_letter_code
_entity_poly.pdbx_strand_id
1 'polypeptide(L)'
;MALSEKHRSTLYNQLGDTVGDYEAVGELLSNIASRELDEPATRDFVAAQVQGVRTEIESLRTQISESEVRLTRYVHQELAGFRSEMAGFRTEIVGIRAEVAQLRAGIDGLRSDMNRTNQWMIGLVITLVLGLIASQFIGG
;
A
#
# COMPACT_ATOMS: atom_id res chain seq x y z
N MET A 1 21.48 -25.76 42.22
CA MET A 1 20.28 -26.49 42.69
C MET A 1 19.91 -25.90 44.03
N ALA A 2 18.73 -25.29 44.13
CA ALA A 2 18.24 -24.71 45.38
C ALA A 2 17.20 -25.67 45.99
N LEU A 3 17.28 -25.92 47.30
CA LEU A 3 16.41 -26.86 48.01
C LEU A 3 15.24 -26.10 48.63
N SER A 4 14.03 -26.68 48.58
CA SER A 4 12.86 -26.08 49.25
C SER A 4 12.94 -26.25 50.76
N GLU A 5 12.24 -25.40 51.53
CA GLU A 5 12.39 -25.32 52.99
C GLU A 5 12.07 -26.65 53.71
N LYS A 6 11.12 -27.43 53.18
CA LYS A 6 10.82 -28.78 53.69
C LYS A 6 11.98 -29.76 53.48
N HIS A 7 12.65 -29.68 52.33
CA HIS A 7 13.81 -30.51 52.07
C HIS A 7 15.01 -30.04 52.89
N ARG A 8 15.16 -28.73 53.10
CA ARG A 8 16.19 -28.16 53.99
C ARG A 8 16.01 -28.62 55.43
N SER A 9 14.80 -28.58 55.98
CA SER A 9 14.53 -29.03 57.36
C SER A 9 14.73 -30.53 57.53
N THR A 10 14.35 -31.32 56.52
CA THR A 10 14.58 -32.77 56.53
C THR A 10 16.08 -33.09 56.50
N LEU A 11 16.83 -32.40 55.64
CA LEU A 11 18.28 -32.55 55.55
C LEU A 11 18.99 -32.06 56.80
N TYR A 12 18.53 -30.97 57.44
CA TYR A 12 19.10 -30.46 58.69
C TYR A 12 19.02 -31.50 59.80
N ASN A 13 17.87 -32.15 59.97
CA ASN A 13 17.67 -33.17 61.00
C ASN A 13 18.47 -34.44 60.70
N GLN A 14 18.44 -34.94 59.46
CA GLN A 14 19.14 -36.18 59.08
C GLN A 14 20.68 -36.01 59.09
N LEU A 15 21.19 -34.89 58.57
CA LEU A 15 22.63 -34.61 58.60
C LEU A 15 23.09 -34.25 60.02
N GLY A 16 22.29 -33.53 60.79
CA GLY A 16 22.59 -33.24 62.19
C GLY A 16 22.67 -34.50 63.05
N ASP A 17 21.74 -35.45 62.87
CA ASP A 17 21.77 -36.74 63.59
C ASP A 17 22.96 -37.62 63.19
N THR A 18 23.45 -37.52 61.95
CA THR A 18 24.56 -38.34 61.46
C THR A 18 25.93 -37.74 61.72
N VAL A 19 26.06 -36.42 61.64
CA VAL A 19 27.31 -35.67 61.84
C VAL A 19 27.51 -35.30 63.33
N GLY A 20 26.43 -35.21 64.10
CA GLY A 20 26.45 -34.83 65.52
C GLY A 20 26.70 -33.33 65.77
N ASP A 21 26.88 -32.56 64.71
CA ASP A 21 27.15 -31.12 64.74
C ASP A 21 26.10 -30.37 63.90
N TYR A 22 25.06 -29.94 64.60
CA TYR A 22 23.94 -29.20 64.02
C TYR A 22 24.31 -27.78 63.58
N GLU A 23 25.39 -27.21 64.13
CA GLU A 23 25.83 -25.86 63.81
C GLU A 23 26.55 -25.86 62.46
N ALA A 24 27.47 -26.81 62.25
CA ALA A 24 28.13 -27.02 60.96
C ALA A 24 27.14 -27.37 59.84
N VAL A 25 26.13 -28.20 60.11
CA VAL A 25 25.07 -28.53 59.15
C VAL A 25 24.21 -27.29 58.83
N GLY A 26 23.96 -26.43 59.82
CA GLY A 26 23.27 -25.16 59.63
C GLY A 26 24.02 -24.21 58.69
N GLU A 27 25.33 -24.06 58.86
CA GLU A 27 26.17 -23.25 57.97
C GLU A 27 26.25 -23.82 56.55
N LEU A 28 26.39 -25.14 56.41
CA LEU A 28 26.41 -25.81 55.11
C LEU A 28 25.09 -25.65 54.37
N LEU A 29 23.95 -25.77 55.07
CA LEU A 29 22.64 -25.54 54.47
C LEU A 29 22.39 -24.05 54.18
N SER A 30 22.91 -23.13 54.99
CA SER A 30 22.85 -21.68 54.72
C SER A 30 23.53 -21.32 53.38
N ASN A 31 24.63 -22.00 53.04
CA ASN A 31 25.31 -21.85 51.75
C ASN A 31 24.54 -22.43 50.56
N ILE A 32 23.51 -23.25 50.79
CA ILE A 32 22.60 -23.69 49.72
C ILE A 32 21.48 -22.66 49.61
N ALA A 33 21.40 -21.95 48.48
CA ALA A 33 20.34 -20.98 48.22
C ALA A 33 18.95 -21.59 48.47
N SER A 34 18.13 -20.95 49.30
CA SER A 34 16.71 -21.24 49.45
C SER A 34 15.96 -20.66 48.25
N ARG A 35 15.37 -21.52 47.40
CA ARG A 35 14.36 -21.07 46.43
C ARG A 35 13.00 -21.23 47.08
N GLU A 36 12.37 -20.11 47.37
CA GLU A 36 10.94 -19.99 47.67
C GLU A 36 10.13 -20.05 46.36
N LEU A 37 10.43 -21.03 45.49
CA LEU A 37 9.84 -21.16 44.15
C LEU A 37 9.17 -22.53 43.98
N ASP A 38 8.46 -22.95 45.02
CA ASP A 38 7.35 -23.91 44.94
C ASP A 38 6.05 -23.13 45.14
N GLU A 39 5.81 -22.09 44.34
CA GLU A 39 4.42 -21.66 44.12
C GLU A 39 3.85 -22.68 43.12
N PRO A 40 3.05 -23.67 43.55
CA PRO A 40 2.36 -24.51 42.57
C PRO A 40 1.56 -23.55 41.70
N ALA A 41 1.57 -23.74 40.38
CA ALA A 41 0.64 -23.04 39.51
C ALA A 41 -0.77 -23.38 40.00
N THR A 42 -1.33 -22.51 40.85
CA THR A 42 -2.61 -22.72 41.47
C THR A 42 -3.64 -22.70 40.37
N ARG A 43 -4.74 -23.43 40.57
CA ARG A 43 -5.87 -23.42 39.64
C ARG A 43 -6.31 -21.98 39.31
N ASP A 44 -6.20 -21.09 40.30
CA ASP A 44 -6.52 -19.66 40.18
C ASP A 44 -5.52 -18.90 39.30
N PHE A 45 -4.21 -19.17 39.42
CA PHE A 45 -3.20 -18.58 38.54
C PHE A 45 -3.41 -18.99 37.08
N VAL A 46 -3.64 -20.29 36.83
CA VAL A 46 -3.89 -20.79 35.47
C VAL A 46 -5.21 -20.23 34.93
N ALA A 47 -6.25 -20.12 35.76
CA ALA A 47 -7.52 -19.50 35.37
C ALA A 47 -7.34 -18.01 35.00
N ALA A 48 -6.55 -17.26 35.77
CA ALA A 48 -6.22 -15.87 35.47
C ALA A 48 -5.46 -15.72 34.15
N GLN A 49 -4.45 -16.56 33.90
CA GLN A 49 -3.72 -16.58 32.63
C GLN A 49 -4.62 -16.92 31.44
N VAL A 50 -5.50 -17.90 31.57
CA VAL A 50 -6.49 -18.26 30.52
C VAL A 50 -7.47 -17.14 30.26
N GLN A 51 -7.92 -16.41 31.29
CA GLN A 51 -8.74 -15.21 31.13
C GLN A 51 -8.00 -14.08 30.43
N GLY A 52 -6.72 -13.86 30.76
CA GLY A 52 -5.85 -12.91 30.07
C GLY A 52 -5.76 -13.23 28.58
N VAL A 53 -5.41 -14.47 28.23
CA VAL A 53 -5.34 -14.93 26.83
C VAL A 53 -6.69 -14.80 26.12
N ARG A 54 -7.81 -15.10 26.77
CA ARG A 54 -9.15 -14.89 26.17
C ARG A 54 -9.40 -13.42 25.83
N THR A 55 -9.04 -12.52 26.75
CA THR A 55 -9.21 -11.07 26.57
C THR A 55 -8.34 -10.56 25.41
N GLU A 56 -7.10 -11.03 25.31
CA GLU A 56 -6.22 -10.72 24.18
C GLU A 56 -6.77 -11.25 22.85
N ILE A 57 -7.31 -12.48 22.83
CA ILE A 57 -7.96 -13.06 21.64
C ILE A 57 -9.17 -12.22 21.21
N GLU A 58 -10.01 -11.77 22.14
CA GLU A 58 -11.15 -10.91 21.85
C GLU A 58 -10.72 -9.54 21.29
N SER A 59 -9.67 -8.95 21.86
CA SER A 59 -9.06 -7.72 21.36
C SER A 59 -8.51 -7.91 19.94
N LEU A 60 -7.75 -8.97 19.68
CA LEU A 60 -7.21 -9.28 18.36
C LEU A 60 -8.31 -9.53 17.32
N ARG A 61 -9.38 -10.25 17.69
CA ARG A 61 -10.55 -10.44 16.81
C ARG A 61 -11.19 -9.12 16.42
N THR A 62 -11.31 -8.20 17.37
CA THR A 62 -11.85 -6.85 17.12
C THR A 62 -10.95 -6.08 16.16
N GLN A 63 -9.64 -6.05 16.42
CA GLN A 63 -8.66 -5.38 15.56
C GLN A 63 -8.64 -5.95 14.14
N ILE A 64 -8.75 -7.27 13.98
CA ILE A 64 -8.85 -7.93 12.68
C ILE A 64 -10.11 -7.49 11.95
N SER A 65 -11.28 -7.55 12.61
CA SER A 65 -12.55 -7.13 12.01
C SER A 65 -12.51 -5.67 11.56
N GLU A 66 -11.94 -4.78 12.37
CA GLU A 66 -11.77 -3.38 11.99
C GLU A 66 -10.81 -3.21 10.80
N SER A 67 -9.72 -3.97 10.77
CA SER A 67 -8.75 -3.97 9.68
C SER A 67 -9.39 -4.43 8.37
N GLU A 68 -10.18 -5.49 8.41
CA GLU A 68 -10.93 -5.99 7.25
C GLU A 68 -11.89 -4.93 6.71
N VAL A 69 -12.62 -4.25 7.60
CA VAL A 69 -13.53 -3.15 7.20
C VAL A 69 -12.75 -1.99 6.59
N ARG A 70 -11.62 -1.59 7.19
CA ARG A 70 -10.76 -0.51 6.66
C ARG A 70 -10.20 -0.86 5.29
N LEU A 71 -9.64 -2.05 5.12
CA LEU A 71 -9.08 -2.52 3.86
C LEU A 71 -10.15 -2.61 2.79
N THR A 72 -11.31 -3.17 3.11
CA THR A 72 -12.44 -3.26 2.18
C THR A 72 -12.87 -1.87 1.73
N ARG A 73 -13.05 -0.92 2.66
CA ARG A 73 -13.44 0.46 2.31
C ARG A 73 -12.39 1.14 1.44
N TYR A 74 -11.12 1.05 1.82
CA TYR A 74 -10.02 1.66 1.08
C TYR A 74 -9.96 1.13 -0.35
N VAL A 75 -9.94 -0.19 -0.53
CA VAL A 75 -9.90 -0.82 -1.86
C VAL A 75 -11.11 -0.42 -2.71
N HIS A 76 -12.30 -0.35 -2.14
CA HIS A 76 -13.49 0.09 -2.88
C HIS A 76 -13.40 1.55 -3.33
N GLN A 77 -12.90 2.44 -2.46
CA GLN A 77 -12.72 3.85 -2.78
C GLN A 77 -11.67 4.05 -3.86
N GLU A 78 -10.50 3.41 -3.73
CA GLU A 78 -9.43 3.51 -4.73
C GLU A 78 -9.88 2.96 -6.09
N LEU A 79 -10.55 1.80 -6.12
CA LEU A 79 -11.08 1.24 -7.37
C LEU A 79 -12.18 2.11 -7.99
N ALA A 80 -12.98 2.81 -7.19
CA ALA A 80 -13.96 3.76 -7.69
C ALA A 80 -13.27 5.01 -8.27
N GLY A 81 -12.26 5.54 -7.57
CA GLY A 81 -11.42 6.65 -8.04
C GLY A 81 -10.75 6.33 -9.37
N PHE A 82 -10.05 5.21 -9.46
CA PHE A 82 -9.38 4.75 -10.68
C PHE A 82 -10.37 4.56 -11.85
N ARG A 83 -11.57 4.03 -11.60
CA ARG A 83 -12.62 3.92 -12.63
C ARG A 83 -13.08 5.29 -13.14
N SER A 84 -13.22 6.26 -12.23
CA SER A 84 -13.59 7.64 -12.60
C SER A 84 -12.50 8.29 -13.45
N GLU A 85 -11.24 8.16 -13.05
CA GLU A 85 -10.10 8.69 -13.82
C GLU A 85 -10.02 8.07 -15.22
N MET A 86 -10.17 6.74 -15.32
CA MET A 86 -10.21 6.05 -16.62
C MET A 86 -11.35 6.53 -17.52
N ALA A 87 -12.53 6.83 -16.97
CA ALA A 87 -13.63 7.41 -17.73
C ALA A 87 -13.31 8.85 -18.18
N GLY A 88 -12.63 9.62 -17.33
CA GLY A 88 -12.10 10.95 -17.66
C GLY A 88 -11.12 10.89 -18.84
N PHE A 89 -10.08 10.06 -18.77
CA PHE A 89 -9.11 9.89 -19.84
C PHE A 89 -9.75 9.42 -21.15
N ARG A 90 -10.75 8.53 -21.08
CA ARG A 90 -11.48 8.09 -22.27
C ARG A 90 -12.19 9.26 -22.96
N THR A 91 -12.79 10.15 -22.19
CA THR A 91 -13.47 11.34 -22.69
C THR A 91 -12.47 12.31 -23.32
N GLU A 92 -11.35 12.54 -22.66
CA GLU A 92 -10.27 13.39 -23.17
C GLU A 92 -9.71 12.87 -24.50
N ILE A 93 -9.45 11.56 -24.61
CA ILE A 93 -8.99 10.93 -25.86
C ILE A 93 -9.99 11.12 -27.00
N VAL A 94 -11.30 11.03 -26.71
CA VAL A 94 -12.35 11.28 -27.72
C VAL A 94 -12.33 12.75 -28.16
N GLY A 95 -12.18 13.68 -27.21
CA GLY A 95 -12.02 15.11 -27.49
C GLY A 95 -10.81 15.39 -28.39
N ILE A 96 -9.64 14.89 -28.02
CA ILE A 96 -8.40 15.04 -28.80
C ILE A 96 -8.56 14.48 -30.22
N ARG A 97 -9.21 13.32 -30.38
CA ARG A 97 -9.49 12.75 -31.72
C ARG A 97 -10.37 13.67 -32.56
N ALA A 98 -11.37 14.30 -31.96
CA ALA A 98 -12.25 15.24 -32.65
C ALA A 98 -11.47 16.50 -33.08
N GLU A 99 -10.66 17.06 -32.19
CA GLU A 99 -9.79 18.21 -32.50
C GLU A 99 -8.82 17.89 -33.64
N VAL A 100 -8.16 16.73 -33.60
CA VAL A 100 -7.26 16.29 -34.67
C VAL A 100 -8.00 16.13 -36.01
N ALA A 101 -9.24 15.62 -36.00
CA ALA A 101 -10.04 15.50 -37.20
C ALA A 101 -10.40 16.88 -37.78
N GLN A 102 -10.77 17.84 -36.94
CA GLN A 102 -11.04 19.22 -37.36
C GLN A 102 -9.80 19.90 -37.92
N LEU A 103 -8.63 19.73 -37.29
CA LEU A 103 -7.38 20.27 -37.79
C LEU A 103 -7.02 19.71 -39.16
N ARG A 104 -7.21 18.39 -39.38
CA ARG A 104 -7.01 17.77 -40.70
C ARG A 104 -7.93 18.37 -41.76
N ALA A 105 -9.23 18.51 -41.45
CA ALA A 105 -10.18 19.13 -42.36
C ALA A 105 -9.81 20.59 -42.68
N GLY A 106 -9.33 21.34 -41.69
CA GLY A 106 -8.83 22.72 -41.88
C GLY A 106 -7.62 22.78 -42.82
N ILE A 107 -6.66 21.86 -42.66
CA ILE A 107 -5.49 21.75 -43.55
C ILE A 107 -5.91 21.42 -44.99
N ASP A 108 -6.84 20.47 -45.16
CA ASP A 108 -7.35 20.10 -46.49
C ASP A 108 -8.09 21.26 -47.15
N GLY A 109 -8.86 22.02 -46.38
CA GLY A 109 -9.51 23.27 -46.82
C GLY A 109 -8.50 24.30 -47.32
N LEU A 110 -7.49 24.62 -46.51
CA LEU A 110 -6.42 25.55 -46.89
C LEU A 110 -5.67 25.10 -48.15
N ARG A 111 -5.40 23.80 -48.28
CA ARG A 111 -4.79 23.23 -49.49
C ARG A 111 -5.67 23.43 -50.72
N SER A 112 -6.99 23.22 -50.60
CA SER A 112 -7.94 23.48 -51.68
C SER A 112 -7.96 24.97 -52.08
N ASP A 113 -8.01 25.87 -51.11
CA ASP A 113 -8.03 27.31 -51.37
C ASP A 113 -6.75 27.80 -52.05
N MET A 114 -5.59 27.29 -51.61
CA MET A 114 -4.31 27.60 -52.26
C MET A 114 -4.27 27.08 -53.70
N ASN A 115 -4.77 25.87 -53.96
CA ASN A 115 -4.86 25.32 -55.32
C ASN A 115 -5.77 26.16 -56.22
N ARG A 116 -6.93 26.59 -55.71
CA ARG A 116 -7.85 27.47 -56.44
C ARG A 116 -7.20 28.81 -56.76
N THR A 117 -6.53 29.41 -55.78
CA THR A 117 -5.82 30.68 -55.96
C THR A 117 -4.72 30.55 -57.01
N ASN A 118 -3.95 29.47 -56.98
CA ASN A 118 -2.93 29.18 -57.99
C ASN A 118 -3.53 29.02 -59.40
N GLN A 119 -4.65 28.30 -59.54
CA GLN A 119 -5.35 28.17 -60.83
C GLN A 119 -5.84 29.52 -61.36
N TRP A 120 -6.44 30.35 -60.49
CA TRP A 120 -6.87 31.70 -60.84
C TRP A 120 -5.71 32.57 -61.32
N MET A 121 -4.58 32.55 -60.61
CA MET A 121 -3.38 33.29 -61.01
C MET A 121 -2.85 32.84 -62.37
N ILE A 122 -2.79 31.52 -62.62
CA ILE A 122 -2.37 30.98 -63.92
C ILE A 122 -3.31 31.48 -65.04
N GLY A 123 -4.64 31.40 -64.83
CA GLY A 123 -5.62 31.86 -65.81
C GLY A 123 -5.51 33.37 -66.10
N LEU A 124 -5.28 34.17 -65.06
CA LEU A 124 -5.04 35.62 -65.18
C LEU A 124 -3.79 35.89 -66.03
N VAL A 125 -2.67 35.23 -65.71
CA VAL A 125 -1.41 35.38 -66.46
C VAL A 125 -1.59 35.01 -67.93
N ILE A 126 -2.25 33.88 -68.24
CA ILE A 126 -2.52 33.47 -69.63
C ILE A 126 -3.34 34.53 -70.36
N THR A 127 -4.40 35.05 -69.71
CA THR A 127 -5.27 36.08 -70.31
C THR A 127 -4.50 37.36 -70.62
N LEU A 128 -3.64 37.82 -69.70
CA LEU A 128 -2.81 39.00 -69.92
C LEU A 128 -1.80 38.79 -71.06
N VAL A 129 -1.13 37.63 -71.09
CA VAL A 129 -0.16 37.32 -72.15
C VAL A 129 -0.83 37.27 -73.52
N LEU A 130 -1.99 36.60 -73.65
CA LEU A 130 -2.73 36.55 -74.90
C LEU A 130 -3.23 37.94 -75.32
N GLY A 131 -3.71 38.76 -74.38
CA GLY A 131 -4.11 40.15 -74.65
C GLY A 131 -2.96 41.02 -75.15
N LEU A 132 -1.78 40.90 -74.54
CA LEU A 132 -0.56 41.58 -75.00
C LEU A 132 -0.18 41.15 -76.42
N ILE A 133 -0.17 39.85 -76.71
CA ILE A 133 0.12 39.32 -78.05
C ILE A 133 -0.88 39.87 -79.07
N ALA A 134 -2.18 39.80 -78.80
CA ALA A 134 -3.22 40.31 -79.70
C ALA A 134 -3.06 41.81 -80.00
N SER A 135 -2.66 42.61 -79.01
CA SER A 135 -2.43 44.05 -79.19
C SER A 135 -1.29 44.36 -80.18
N GLN A 136 -0.26 43.51 -80.26
CA GLN A 136 0.87 43.69 -81.19
C GLN A 136 0.47 43.42 -82.65
N PHE A 137 -0.53 42.56 -82.90
CA PHE A 137 -0.98 42.22 -84.24
C PHE A 137 -2.05 43.17 -84.81
N ILE A 138 -2.80 43.86 -83.95
CA ILE A 138 -3.89 44.76 -84.38
C ILE A 138 -3.38 46.19 -84.61
N GLY A 139 -2.26 46.59 -84.00
CA GLY A 139 -1.68 47.93 -84.10
C GLY A 139 -0.54 48.09 -85.13
N GLY A 140 -0.22 47.06 -85.91
CA GLY A 140 0.86 47.03 -86.90
C GLY A 140 0.39 47.09 -88.35
#